data_AF-A0A3S9LCM1-F1
#
_entry.id   AF-A0A3S9LCM1-F1
#
_cell.length_a   1.000
_cell.length_b   1.000
_cell.length_c   1.000
_cell.angle_alpha   90.00
_cell.angle_beta   90.00
_cell.angle_gamma   90.00
#
_symmetry.space_group_name_H-M   'P 1'
#
loop_
_entity.id
_entity.type
_entity.pdbx_description
1 polymer ?
#
loop_
_entity_poly.entity_id
_entity_poly.type
_entity_poly.pdbx_seq_one_letter_code
_entity_poly.pdbx_strand_id
1 'polypeptide(L)' 'MADGTIRQLAPHWGVMFVLMFAMLAAVDRILGPPPLLLSIALVLAVAFGYPLVVRALGVAPPVWQRS' A
#
# COMPACT_ATOMS: atom_id res chain seq x y z
N MET A 1 -21.65 18.07 0.59
CA MET A 1 -20.42 18.13 -0.22
C MET A 1 -19.40 17.21 0.41
N ALA A 2 -19.50 15.91 0.11
CA ALA A 2 -18.61 14.86 0.62
C ALA A 2 -17.64 14.43 -0.49
N ASP A 3 -17.23 15.39 -1.31
CA ASP A 3 -16.76 15.11 -2.67
C ASP A 3 -15.21 15.08 -2.75
N GLY A 4 -14.53 15.43 -1.65
CA GLY A 4 -13.07 15.53 -1.54
C GLY A 4 -12.37 14.33 -0.87
N THR A 5 -12.99 13.68 0.12
CA THR A 5 -12.33 12.63 0.93
C THR A 5 -12.04 11.37 0.12
N ILE A 6 -13.00 10.91 -0.69
CA ILE A 6 -12.87 9.70 -1.51
C ILE A 6 -11.81 9.92 -2.61
N ARG A 7 -11.77 11.11 -3.21
CA ARG A 7 -10.77 11.48 -4.22
C ARG A 7 -9.35 11.57 -3.68
N GLN A 8 -9.16 11.84 -2.38
CA GLN A 8 -7.82 11.85 -1.76
C GLN A 8 -7.35 10.46 -1.32
N LEU A 9 -8.27 9.59 -0.89
CA LEU A 9 -7.95 8.20 -0.54
C LEU A 9 -7.74 7.32 -1.78
N ALA A 10 -8.47 7.56 -2.87
CA ALA A 10 -8.35 6.81 -4.12
C ALA A 10 -6.91 6.71 -4.67
N PRO A 11 -6.11 7.80 -4.77
CA PRO A 11 -4.74 7.71 -5.23
C PRO A 11 -3.84 6.91 -4.27
N HIS A 12 -4.10 6.95 -2.96
CA HIS A 12 -3.30 6.17 -2.00
C HIS A 12 -3.58 4.67 -2.13
N TRP A 13 -4.85 4.28 -2.30
CA TRP A 13 -5.20 2.89 -2.63
C TRP A 13 -4.58 2.44 -3.95
N GLY A 14 -4.58 3.31 -4.97
CA GLY A 14 -3.91 3.05 -6.24
C GLY A 14 -2.42 2.76 -6.07
N VAL A 15 -1.71 3.61 -5.30
CA VAL A 15 -0.28 3.41 -5.01
C VAL A 15 -0.04 2.12 -4.22
N MET A 16 -0.88 1.80 -3.24
CA MET A 16 -0.78 0.54 -2.48
C MET A 16 -0.93 -0.69 -3.38
N PHE A 17 -1.91 -0.69 -4.29
CA PHE A 17 -2.08 -1.78 -5.25
C PHE A 17 -0.86 -1.91 -6.17
N VAL A 18 -0.37 -0.79 -6.71
CA VAL A 18 0.83 -0.79 -7.56
C VAL A 18 2.03 -1.35 -6.79
N LEU A 19 2.23 -0.94 -5.53
CA LEU A 19 3.30 -1.47 -4.67
C LEU A 19 3.15 -2.98 -4.41
N MET A 20 1.93 -3.46 -4.13
CA MET A 20 1.67 -4.88 -3.93
C MET A 20 2.05 -5.69 -5.17
N PHE A 21 1.57 -5.29 -6.34
CA PHE A 21 1.89 -5.98 -7.60
C PHE A 21 3.37 -5.88 -7.94
N ALA A 22 4.00 -4.72 -7.75
CA ALA A 22 5.43 -4.54 -7.97
C ALA A 22 6.26 -5.46 -7.08
N MET A 23 5.90 -5.60 -5.81
CA MET A 23 6.64 -6.44 -4.87
C MET A 23 6.45 -7.94 -5.16
N LEU A 24 5.23 -8.37 -5.47
CA LEU A 24 4.97 -9.74 -5.92
C LEU A 24 5.73 -10.07 -7.22
N ALA A 25 5.69 -9.16 -8.20
CA ALA A 25 6.40 -9.33 -9.47
C ALA A 25 7.92 -9.34 -9.28
N ALA A 26 8.47 -8.50 -8.40
CA ALA A 26 9.90 -8.50 -8.09
C ALA A 26 10.32 -9.82 -7.45
N VAL A 27 9.56 -10.32 -6.48
CA VAL A 27 9.83 -11.61 -5.83
C VAL A 27 9.73 -12.75 -6.84
N ASP A 28 8.68 -12.78 -7.66
CA ASP A 28 8.49 -13.77 -8.73
C ASP A 28 9.67 -13.78 -9.71
N ARG A 29 10.19 -12.60 -10.08
CA ARG A 29 11.32 -12.47 -11.01
C ARG A 29 12.66 -12.92 -10.44
N ILE A 30 12.86 -12.77 -9.12
CA ILE A 30 14.16 -13.05 -8.49
C ILE A 30 14.21 -14.47 -7.93
N LEU A 31 13.11 -14.92 -7.31
CA LEU A 31 13.03 -16.17 -6.55
C LEU A 31 12.10 -17.20 -7.21
N GLY A 32 11.40 -16.85 -8.28
CA GLY A 32 10.35 -17.66 -8.88
C GLY A 32 8.99 -17.51 -8.17
N PRO A 33 7.96 -18.27 -8.61
CA PRO A 33 6.59 -18.13 -8.14
C PRO A 33 6.47 -18.20 -6.62
N PRO A 34 6.00 -17.14 -5.94
CA PRO A 34 5.92 -17.14 -4.50
C PRO A 34 4.83 -18.12 -4.02
N PRO A 35 5.11 -18.92 -2.97
CA PRO A 35 4.06 -19.72 -2.33
C PRO A 35 3.03 -18.80 -1.66
N LEU A 36 1.80 -19.29 -1.51
CA LEU A 36 0.67 -18.50 -1.02
C LEU A 36 0.96 -17.76 0.30
N LEU A 37 1.63 -18.41 1.25
CA LEU A 37 2.02 -17.82 2.53
C LEU A 37 2.95 -16.62 2.38
N LEU A 38 3.93 -16.70 1.47
CA LEU A 38 4.83 -15.58 1.19
C LEU A 38 4.07 -14.44 0.53
N SER A 39 3.17 -14.74 -0.41
CA SER A 39 2.32 -13.74 -1.05
C SER A 39 1.45 -13.00 -0.02
N ILE A 40 0.82 -13.72 0.91
CA ILE A 40 0.06 -13.11 2.02
C ILE A 40 0.97 -12.21 2.86
N ALA A 41 2.16 -12.68 3.25
CA ALA A 41 3.09 -11.90 4.04
C ALA A 41 3.51 -10.60 3.33
N LEU A 42 3.78 -10.64 2.03
CA LEU A 42 4.12 -9.47 1.22
C LEU A 42 2.96 -8.48 1.14
N VAL A 43 1.74 -8.98 0.93
CA VAL A 43 0.53 -8.13 0.92
C VAL A 43 0.34 -7.44 2.27
N LEU A 44 0.46 -8.17 3.38
CA LEU A 44 0.35 -7.59 4.72
C LEU A 44 1.47 -6.57 4.96
N ALA A 45 2.71 -6.87 4.56
CA ALA A 45 3.84 -5.96 4.68
C ALA A 45 3.58 -4.64 3.94
N VAL A 46 3.01 -4.66 2.73
CA VAL A 46 2.64 -3.43 2.02
C VAL A 46 1.45 -2.73 2.69
N ALA A 47 0.43 -3.49 3.08
CA ALA A 47 -0.78 -2.95 3.70
C ALA A 47 -0.50 -2.19 5.00
N PHE A 48 0.39 -2.70 5.84
CA PHE A 48 0.80 -2.04 7.09
C PHE A 48 2.00 -1.12 6.93
N GLY A 49 2.95 -1.47 6.05
CA GLY A 49 4.17 -0.71 5.83
C GLY A 49 3.93 0.61 5.10
N TYR A 50 3.07 0.62 4.08
CA TYR A 50 2.80 1.84 3.30
C TYR A 50 2.23 2.97 4.16
N PRO A 51 1.18 2.76 4.99
CA PRO A 51 0.69 3.80 5.89
C PRO A 51 1.74 4.33 6.86
N LEU A 52 2.62 3.46 7.38
CA LEU A 52 3.71 3.87 8.28
C LEU A 52 4.73 4.76 7.55
N VAL A 53 5.12 4.40 6.33
CA VAL A 53 6.06 5.18 5.51
C VAL A 53 5.45 6.53 5.12
N VAL A 54 4.20 6.55 4.67
CA VAL A 54 3.50 7.80 4.31
C VAL A 54 3.34 8.72 5.52
N ARG A 55 3.09 8.16 6.71
CA ARG A 55 3.08 8.90 7.98
C ARG A 55 4.44 9.46 8.34
N ALA A 56 5.49 8.66 8.21
CA ALA A 56 6.86 9.09 8.51
C ALA A 56 7.37 10.18 7.56
N LEU A 57 6.99 10.13 6.28
CA LEU A 57 7.39 11.11 5.27
C LEU A 57 6.59 12.43 5.34
N GLY A 58 5.61 12.55 6.25
CA GLY A 58 4.79 13.76 6.39
C GLY A 58 3.81 14.00 5.23
N VAL A 59 3.68 13.05 4.30
CA VAL A 59 2.71 13.08 3.19
C VAL A 59 1.34 12.54 3.64
N ALA A 60 1.18 12.28 4.94
CA ALA A 60 -0.05 11.73 5.51
C ALA A 60 -1.23 12.64 5.21
N PRO A 61 -2.30 12.14 4.55
CA PRO A 61 -3.48 12.94 4.31
C PRO A 61 -4.09 13.39 5.65
N PRO A 62 -4.56 14.65 5.76
CA PRO A 62 -5.18 15.18 6.99
C PRO A 62 -6.41 14.38 7.46
N VAL A 63 -6.99 13.54 6.59
CA VAL A 63 -8.06 12.59 6.94
C VAL A 63 -7.59 11.50 7.93
N TRP A 64 -6.33 11.07 7.88
CA TRP A 64 -5.79 10.06 8.80
C TRP A 64 -5.41 10.60 10.19
N GLN A 65 -5.40 11.92 10.35
CA GLN A 65 -5.16 12.59 11.64
C GLN A 65 -6.45 12.81 12.44
N ARG A 66 -7.63 12.59 11.84
CA ARG A 66 -8.91 12.65 12.55
C ARG A 66 -9.29 11.27 13.11
N SER A 67 -8.64 10.88 14.20
CA SER A 67 -9.17 9.89 15.14
C SER A 67 -8.77 10.29 16.55
#